data_AF-A0A838JSS0-F1
#
_entry.id   AF-A0A838JSS0-F1
#
_cell.length_a   1.000
_cell.length_b   1.000
_cell.length_c   1.000
_cell.angle_alpha   90.00
_cell.angle_beta   90.00
_cell.angle_gamma   90.00
#
_symmetry.space_group_name_H-M   'P 1'
#
loop_
_entity.id
_entity.type
_entity.pdbx_description
1 polymer ?
#
loop_
_entity_poly.entity_id
_entity_poly.type
_entity_poly.pdbx_seq_one_letter_code
_entity_poly.pdbx_strand_id
1 'polypeptide(L)'
;MAKVVCVLYDDPVTGYPKSYARDDIPKLQRYPDGQTLPTPEQVDFRPGQLLGSVSGELGLRKFLEARGHTLTVTADKDGGDSVFERELPDADIVISQPFWPAYLTAQRI
;
A
#
# COMPACT_ATOMS: atom_id res chain seq x y z
N MET A 1 -4.98 -19.43 1.31
CA MET A 1 -5.05 -18.15 2.04
C MET A 1 -3.64 -17.64 2.13
N ALA A 2 -3.38 -16.42 1.62
CA ALA A 2 -2.06 -15.82 1.67
C ALA A 2 -2.05 -14.64 2.66
N LYS A 3 -0.93 -14.42 3.32
CA LYS A 3 -0.67 -13.27 4.19
C LYS A 3 0.09 -12.19 3.44
N VAL A 4 -0.51 -11.00 3.35
CA VAL A 4 0.09 -9.82 2.74
C VAL A 4 0.49 -8.84 3.84
N VAL A 5 1.78 -8.51 3.90
CA VAL A 5 2.31 -7.47 4.79
C VAL A 5 2.63 -6.23 3.95
N CYS A 6 1.94 -5.14 4.23
CA CYS A 6 2.04 -3.89 3.49
C CYS A 6 2.61 -2.79 4.39
N VAL A 7 3.82 -2.34 4.07
CA VAL A 7 4.51 -1.28 4.80
C VAL A 7 4.30 0.05 4.10
N LEU A 8 3.61 0.97 4.77
CA LEU A 8 3.20 2.29 4.27
C LEU A 8 3.61 3.37 5.27
N TYR A 9 3.70 4.63 4.85
CA TYR A 9 4.05 5.72 5.78
C TYR A 9 2.87 6.11 6.68
N ASP A 10 3.14 6.83 7.77
CA ASP A 10 2.09 7.32 8.67
C ASP A 10 1.11 8.27 7.98
N ASP A 11 -0.11 8.35 8.51
CA ASP A 11 -1.08 9.35 8.10
C ASP A 11 -0.58 10.78 8.38
N PRO A 12 -1.14 11.81 7.71
CA PRO A 12 -0.82 13.19 8.03
C PRO A 12 -1.01 13.50 9.53
N VAL A 13 -0.14 14.35 10.08
CA VAL A 13 -0.16 14.71 11.52
C VAL A 13 -1.48 15.34 12.00
N THR A 14 -2.30 15.84 11.08
CA THR A 14 -3.65 16.38 11.33
C THR A 14 -4.76 15.33 11.19
N GLY A 15 -4.41 14.05 11.00
CA GLY A 15 -5.31 12.95 10.70
C GLY A 15 -5.51 12.71 9.20
N TYR A 16 -5.98 11.49 8.86
CA TYR A 16 -6.25 11.11 7.48
C TYR A 16 -7.37 11.99 6.88
N PRO A 17 -7.15 12.59 5.70
CA PRO A 17 -8.04 13.62 5.15
C PRO A 17 -9.38 13.05 4.68
N LYS A 18 -10.45 13.82 4.91
CA LYS A 18 -11.81 13.54 4.39
C LYS A 18 -12.17 14.39 3.18
N SER A 19 -11.39 15.42 2.88
CA SER A 19 -11.53 16.32 1.74
C SER A 19 -10.16 16.75 1.24
N TYR A 20 -10.07 17.12 -0.03
CA TYR A 20 -8.83 17.52 -0.68
C TYR A 20 -9.00 18.89 -1.35
N ALA A 21 -7.89 19.52 -1.74
CA ALA A 21 -7.90 20.86 -2.35
C ALA A 21 -8.58 20.91 -3.74
N ARG A 22 -8.85 19.75 -4.35
CA ARG A 22 -9.59 19.61 -5.61
C ARG A 22 -10.38 18.31 -5.62
N ASP A 23 -11.40 18.26 -6.46
CA ASP A 23 -12.34 17.15 -6.53
C ASP A 23 -11.88 15.99 -7.42
N ASP A 24 -11.00 16.25 -8.39
CA ASP A 24 -10.53 15.24 -9.34
C ASP A 24 -9.06 15.45 -9.74
N ILE A 25 -8.56 14.51 -10.53
CA ILE A 25 -7.24 14.57 -11.16
C ILE A 25 -7.39 14.37 -12.67
N PRO A 26 -6.45 14.90 -13.48
CA PRO A 26 -6.46 14.68 -14.92
C PRO A 26 -6.45 13.19 -15.28
N LYS A 27 -7.26 12.81 -16.27
CA LYS A 27 -7.25 11.46 -16.83
C LYS A 27 -6.10 11.34 -17.83
N LEU A 28 -5.16 10.46 -17.54
CA LEU A 28 -4.10 10.08 -18.47
C LEU A 28 -4.59 8.90 -19.32
N GLN A 29 -4.12 8.79 -20.57
CA GLN A 29 -4.47 7.69 -21.47
C GLN A 29 -3.33 6.70 -21.68
N ARG A 30 -2.08 7.18 -21.81
CA ARG A 30 -0.86 6.38 -22.04
C ARG A 30 0.37 7.10 -21.51
N TYR A 31 1.45 6.35 -21.33
CA TYR A 31 2.79 6.91 -21.14
C TYR A 31 3.40 7.43 -22.47
N PRO A 32 4.40 8.34 -22.42
CA PRO A 32 4.98 8.95 -23.63
C PRO A 32 5.62 7.97 -24.63
N ASP A 33 6.07 6.81 -24.15
CA ASP A 33 6.67 5.74 -24.96
C ASP A 33 5.62 4.80 -25.59
N GLY A 34 4.33 5.07 -25.35
CA GLY A 34 3.23 4.26 -25.85
C GLY A 34 2.75 3.15 -24.91
N GLN A 35 3.43 2.92 -23.77
CA GLN A 35 2.99 1.95 -22.77
C GLN A 35 1.59 2.32 -22.23
N THR A 36 0.74 1.30 -22.03
CA THR A 36 -0.57 1.47 -21.42
C THR A 36 -0.45 1.72 -19.91
N LEU A 37 -1.43 2.42 -19.34
CA LEU A 37 -1.56 2.54 -17.88
C LEU A 37 -1.89 1.18 -17.25
N PRO A 38 -1.73 1.00 -15.92
CA PRO A 38 -2.20 -0.20 -15.23
C PRO A 38 -3.69 -0.48 -15.51
N THR A 39 -4.02 -1.74 -15.82
CA THR A 39 -5.38 -2.18 -16.17
C THR A 39 -5.89 -3.28 -15.21
N PRO A 40 -6.02 -3.02 -13.90
CA PRO A 40 -6.71 -3.96 -13.02
C PRO A 40 -8.18 -4.09 -13.43
N GLU A 41 -8.83 -5.21 -13.10
CA GLU A 41 -10.25 -5.41 -13.37
C GLU A 41 -11.13 -4.34 -12.70
N GLN A 42 -10.72 -3.89 -11.51
CA GLN A 42 -11.39 -2.84 -10.75
C GLN A 42 -10.40 -2.13 -9.83
N VAL A 43 -10.80 -0.95 -9.34
CA VAL A 43 -10.15 -0.24 -8.22
C VAL A 43 -11.18 0.07 -7.15
N ASP A 44 -10.79 -0.03 -5.88
CA ASP A 44 -11.65 0.26 -4.73
C ASP A 44 -11.35 1.63 -4.09
N PHE A 45 -10.85 2.58 -4.90
CA PHE A 45 -10.56 3.95 -4.50
C PHE A 45 -11.02 4.98 -5.55
N ARG A 46 -11.19 6.23 -5.13
CA ARG A 46 -11.43 7.36 -6.04
C ARG A 46 -10.09 8.00 -6.42
N PRO A 47 -9.77 8.15 -7.73
CA PRO A 47 -8.56 8.86 -8.16
C PRO A 47 -8.46 10.26 -7.53
N GLY A 48 -7.31 10.54 -6.90
CA GLY A 48 -7.09 11.77 -6.13
C GLY A 48 -7.05 11.57 -4.60
N GLN A 49 -7.48 10.39 -4.09
CA GLN A 49 -7.33 10.04 -2.69
C GLN A 49 -5.85 9.79 -2.29
N LEU A 50 -5.54 9.99 -1.01
CA LEU A 50 -4.24 9.69 -0.41
C LEU A 50 -4.12 8.18 -0.17
N LEU A 51 -3.39 7.46 -1.02
CA LEU A 51 -3.36 5.99 -0.95
C LEU A 51 -2.16 5.40 -0.18
N GLY A 52 -1.06 6.13 -0.10
CA GLY A 52 0.23 5.58 0.35
C GLY A 52 0.46 5.60 1.85
N SER A 53 -0.46 6.14 2.64
CA SER A 53 -0.38 6.07 4.11
C SER A 53 -1.12 4.87 4.66
N VAL A 54 -0.89 4.56 5.95
CA VAL A 54 -1.51 3.42 6.65
C VAL A 54 -3.03 3.37 6.50
N SER A 55 -3.76 4.48 6.63
CA SER A 55 -5.23 4.48 6.43
C SER A 55 -5.66 4.43 4.96
N GLY A 56 -4.75 4.71 4.03
CA GLY A 56 -5.01 4.62 2.59
C GLY A 56 -4.92 3.19 2.04
N GLU A 57 -4.07 2.35 2.65
CA GLU A 57 -3.94 0.90 2.39
C GLU A 57 -3.70 0.52 0.91
N LEU A 58 -3.27 1.48 0.08
CA LEU A 58 -3.25 1.37 -1.38
C LEU A 58 -4.61 1.00 -2.01
N GLY A 59 -5.71 1.07 -1.25
CA GLY A 59 -7.04 0.58 -1.67
C GLY A 59 -7.12 -0.94 -1.85
N LEU A 60 -6.28 -1.73 -1.18
CA LEU A 60 -6.16 -3.18 -1.44
C LEU A 60 -7.02 -4.07 -0.53
N ARG A 61 -7.44 -3.59 0.64
CA ARG A 61 -8.07 -4.43 1.68
C ARG A 61 -9.27 -5.22 1.18
N LYS A 62 -10.26 -4.52 0.62
CA LYS A 62 -11.50 -5.15 0.12
C LYS A 62 -11.22 -6.20 -0.95
N PHE A 63 -10.30 -5.92 -1.87
CA PHE A 63 -9.90 -6.86 -2.92
C PHE A 63 -9.28 -8.14 -2.35
N LEU A 64 -8.35 -8.01 -1.40
CA LEU A 64 -7.63 -9.12 -0.79
C LEU A 64 -8.52 -9.96 0.14
N GLU A 65 -9.28 -9.31 1.03
CA GLU A 65 -10.15 -9.99 2.00
C GLU A 65 -11.30 -10.72 1.29
N ALA A 66 -11.89 -10.13 0.24
CA ALA A 66 -12.93 -10.81 -0.55
C ALA A 66 -12.43 -12.08 -1.27
N ARG A 67 -11.11 -12.25 -1.42
CA ARG A 67 -10.46 -13.45 -1.98
C ARG A 67 -9.90 -14.39 -0.92
N GLY A 68 -10.18 -14.13 0.37
CA GLY A 68 -9.72 -14.97 1.48
C GLY A 68 -8.22 -14.84 1.75
N HIS A 69 -7.66 -13.65 1.58
CA HIS A 69 -6.31 -13.30 2.00
C HIS A 69 -6.35 -12.38 3.21
N THR A 70 -5.27 -12.31 3.98
CA THR A 70 -5.12 -11.35 5.08
C THR A 70 -4.23 -10.18 4.64
N LEU A 71 -4.53 -8.99 5.15
CA LEU A 71 -3.75 -7.78 4.90
C LEU A 71 -3.39 -7.12 6.24
N THR A 72 -2.11 -7.20 6.60
CA THR A 72 -1.52 -6.41 7.69
C THR A 72 -0.90 -5.15 7.11
N VAL A 73 -1.35 -3.98 7.57
CA VAL A 73 -0.80 -2.68 7.16
C VAL A 73 -0.09 -2.05 8.35
N THR A 74 1.13 -1.57 8.16
CA THR A 74 1.93 -0.97 9.23
C THR A 74 2.88 0.10 8.70
N ALA A 75 3.21 1.10 9.52
CA ALA A 75 4.35 1.99 9.30
C ALA A 75 5.60 1.54 10.06
N ASP A 76 5.46 0.67 11.06
CA ASP A 76 6.53 0.19 11.90
C ASP A 76 7.34 -0.91 11.19
N LYS A 77 8.54 -0.54 10.70
CA LYS A 77 9.38 -1.36 9.81
C LYS A 77 10.84 -1.55 10.24
N ASP A 78 11.29 -0.78 11.21
CA ASP A 78 12.70 -0.69 11.58
C ASP A 78 12.94 -1.28 12.99
N GLY A 79 14.01 -2.06 13.13
CA GLY A 79 14.37 -2.74 14.38
C GLY A 79 13.73 -4.12 14.52
N GLY A 80 14.37 -4.96 15.36
CA GLY A 80 14.00 -6.37 15.56
C GLY A 80 12.63 -6.59 16.20
N ASP A 81 12.11 -5.56 16.88
CA ASP A 81 10.78 -5.58 17.52
C ASP A 81 9.74 -4.81 16.72
N SER A 82 9.98 -4.51 15.44
CA SER A 82 8.98 -3.85 14.59
C SER A 82 7.80 -4.78 14.28
N VAL A 83 6.62 -4.22 14.00
CA VAL A 83 5.49 -4.98 13.45
C VAL A 83 5.93 -5.71 12.18
N PHE A 84 6.68 -5.06 11.28
CA PHE A 84 7.18 -5.73 10.09
C PHE A 84 8.01 -6.98 10.41
N GLU A 85 8.97 -6.91 11.33
CA GLU A 85 9.78 -8.08 11.74
C GLU A 85 8.94 -9.21 12.33
N ARG A 86 7.93 -8.88 13.14
CA ARG A 86 7.05 -9.91 13.73
C ARG A 86 6.17 -10.60 12.69
N GLU A 87 5.74 -9.87 11.67
CA GLU A 87 4.77 -10.34 10.67
C GLU A 87 5.45 -10.98 9.44
N LEU A 88 6.74 -10.75 9.24
CA LEU A 88 7.52 -11.23 8.10
C LEU A 88 7.70 -12.76 8.01
N PRO A 89 7.95 -13.53 9.11
CA PRO A 89 8.30 -14.95 9.02
C PRO A 89 7.28 -15.84 8.32
N ASP A 90 6.00 -15.45 8.34
CA ASP A 90 4.88 -16.15 7.71
C ASP A 90 4.21 -15.32 6.61
N ALA A 91 4.84 -14.24 6.14
CA ALA A 91 4.32 -13.43 5.04
C ALA A 91 4.56 -14.13 3.69
N ASP A 92 3.50 -14.29 2.89
CA ASP A 92 3.61 -14.76 1.51
C ASP A 92 4.00 -13.62 0.55
N ILE A 93 3.56 -12.40 0.86
CA ILE A 93 3.75 -11.21 0.02
C ILE A 93 4.13 -10.02 0.91
N VAL A 94 5.19 -9.32 0.55
CA VAL A 94 5.60 -8.05 1.14
C VAL A 94 5.45 -6.92 0.11
N ILE A 95 4.80 -5.84 0.51
CA ILE A 95 4.63 -4.63 -0.30
C ILE A 95 5.20 -3.44 0.48
N SER A 96 6.04 -2.62 -0.15
CA SER A 96 6.44 -1.33 0.40
C SER A 96 6.68 -0.31 -0.71
N GLN A 97 6.76 0.97 -0.33
CA GLN A 97 7.06 2.07 -1.25
C GLN A 97 8.47 2.60 -1.01
N PRO A 98 9.21 3.04 -2.04
CA PRO A 98 10.56 3.61 -1.85
C PRO A 98 10.63 4.80 -0.88
N PHE A 99 9.52 5.52 -0.71
CA PHE A 99 9.42 6.65 0.23
C PHE A 99 9.45 6.21 1.70
N TRP A 100 9.06 4.96 1.98
CA TRP A 100 9.07 4.33 3.30
C TRP A 100 9.42 2.84 3.16
N PRO A 101 10.68 2.51 2.82
CA PRO A 101 11.03 1.20 2.29
C PRO A 101 11.18 0.16 3.39
N ALA A 102 10.48 -0.98 3.24
CA ALA A 102 10.74 -2.16 4.04
C ALA A 102 11.97 -2.89 3.48
N TYR A 103 13.13 -2.70 4.11
CA TYR A 103 14.36 -3.31 3.63
C TYR A 103 14.33 -4.82 3.78
N LEU A 104 14.30 -5.55 2.66
CA LEU A 104 14.46 -7.01 2.61
C LEU A 104 15.96 -7.36 2.48
N THR A 105 16.67 -7.34 3.60
CA THR A 105 18.08 -7.75 3.67
C THR A 105 18.21 -9.26 3.52
N ALA A 106 19.43 -9.75 3.32
CA ALA A 106 19.70 -11.19 3.24
C ALA A 106 19.33 -11.97 4.52
N GLN A 107 19.27 -11.31 5.69
CA GLN A 107 18.84 -11.93 6.95
C GLN A 107 17.32 -12.03 7.08
N ARG A 108 16.58 -11.27 6.27
CA ARG A 108 15.11 -11.18 6.27
C ARG A 108 14.47 -12.09 5.19
N ILE A 109 15.28 -12.79 4.39
CA ILE A 109 14.87 -13.70 3.31
C ILE A 109 15.43 -15.09 3.61
#